data_AF-A0A9D7E824-F1
#
_entry.id   AF-A0A9D7E824-F1
#
_cell.length_a   1.000
_cell.length_b   1.000
_cell.length_c   1.000
_cell.angle_alpha   90.00
_cell.angle_beta   90.00
_cell.angle_gamma   90.00
#
_symmetry.space_group_name_H-M   'P 1'
#
loop_
_entity.id
_entity.type
_entity.pdbx_description
1 polymer ?
#
loop_
_entity_poly.entity_id
_entity_poly.type
_entity_poly.pdbx_seq_one_letter_code
_entity_poly.pdbx_strand_id
1 'polypeptide(L)' 'MDQARADMESDLPHKFVVNRAQPADKKSYPVRWLVVVVSTISAFLLALLLIVVQENIKKITDRHAR' A
#
# COMPACT_ATOMS: atom_id res chain seq x y z
N MET A 1 34.35 39.68 -35.04
CA MET A 1 33.30 38.70 -35.38
C MET A 1 33.53 37.33 -34.71
N ASP A 2 34.78 36.99 -34.34
CA ASP A 2 35.11 35.74 -33.66
C ASP A 2 34.72 35.63 -32.18
N GLN A 3 34.60 36.75 -31.45
CA GLN A 3 34.29 36.71 -30.02
C GLN A 3 32.81 36.38 -29.71
N ALA A 4 31.90 36.59 -30.67
CA ALA A 4 30.48 36.24 -30.49
C ALA A 4 30.21 34.73 -30.61
N ARG A 5 31.14 33.96 -31.19
CA ARG A 5 31.05 32.50 -31.25
C ARG A 5 31.54 31.84 -29.96
N ALA A 6 32.52 32.45 -29.29
CA ALA A 6 33.08 31.95 -28.05
C ALA A 6 32.10 32.00 -26.87
N ASP A 7 31.14 32.93 -26.89
CA ASP A 7 30.07 33.03 -25.88
C ASP A 7 28.99 31.93 -26.02
N MET A 8 28.87 31.30 -27.21
CA MET A 8 27.92 30.21 -27.45
C MET A 8 28.45 28.82 -27.05
N GLU A 9 29.77 28.70 -26.85
CA GLU A 9 30.43 27.48 -26.39
C GLU A 9 30.56 27.44 -24.86
N SER A 10 30.37 28.59 -24.19
CA SER A 10 30.20 28.61 -22.75
C SER A 10 28.79 28.16 -22.42
N ASP A 11 28.59 26.84 -22.46
CA ASP A 11 27.54 26.13 -21.75
C ASP A 11 27.68 26.51 -20.27
N LEU A 12 27.06 27.63 -19.88
CA LEU A 12 27.00 28.08 -18.51
C LEU A 12 26.03 27.10 -17.84
N PRO A 13 26.51 26.16 -17.01
CA PRO A 13 25.63 25.16 -16.44
C PRO A 13 24.81 25.84 -15.34
N HIS A 14 23.72 26.50 -15.73
CA HIS A 14 22.83 27.24 -14.82
C HIS A 14 22.01 26.32 -13.90
N LYS A 15 22.39 25.04 -13.78
CA LYS A 15 21.77 24.13 -12.83
C LYS A 15 22.83 23.23 -12.23
N PHE A 16 23.42 23.70 -11.14
CA PHE A 16 24.08 22.83 -10.18
C PHE A 16 23.01 21.94 -9.53
N VAL A 17 22.62 20.86 -10.22
CA VAL A 17 21.85 19.76 -9.62
C VAL A 17 22.83 19.01 -8.71
N VAL A 18 23.07 19.55 -7.52
CA VAL A 18 23.98 18.93 -6.53
C VAL A 18 23.39 17.61 -6.01
N ASN A 19 22.07 17.44 -6.10
CA ASN A 19 21.40 16.16 -5.91
C ASN A 19 20.07 16.20 -6.68
N ARG A 20 19.78 15.20 -7.55
CA ARG A 20 18.43 15.06 -8.09
C ARG A 20 17.50 14.89 -6.89
N ALA A 21 16.37 15.60 -6.85
CA ALA A 21 15.33 15.31 -5.87
C ALA A 21 14.95 13.84 -6.03
N GLN A 22 15.47 12.99 -5.14
CA GLN A 22 15.23 11.57 -5.18
C GLN A 22 13.73 11.43 -4.88
N PRO A 23 12.93 10.89 -5.82
CA PRO A 23 11.52 10.68 -5.55
C PRO A 23 11.44 9.84 -4.27
N ALA A 24 10.64 10.27 -3.29
CA ALA A 24 10.61 9.66 -1.97
C ALA A 24 10.62 8.13 -2.06
N ASP A 25 11.73 7.52 -1.62
CA ASP A 25 12.02 6.09 -1.74
C ASP A 25 10.95 5.21 -1.07
N LYS A 26 10.23 5.80 -0.11
CA LYS A 26 9.05 5.18 0.47
C LYS A 26 7.82 5.53 -0.35
N LYS A 27 7.53 4.63 -1.29
CA LYS A 27 6.20 4.42 -1.84
C LYS A 27 5.22 4.28 -0.65
N SER A 28 4.56 5.39 -0.32
CA SER A 28 3.60 5.51 0.79
C SER A 28 2.27 4.86 0.40
N TYR A 29 2.35 3.57 0.08
CA TYR A 29 1.20 2.73 -0.10
C TYR A 29 1.47 1.51 0.77
N PRO A 30 0.57 1.20 1.72
CA PRO A 30 0.78 0.11 2.64
C PRO A 30 1.16 -1.14 1.85
N VAL A 31 2.14 -1.89 2.37
CA VAL A 31 2.58 -3.16 1.80
C VAL A 31 1.33 -3.99 1.48
N ARG A 32 1.02 -4.15 0.19
CA ARG A 32 -0.23 -4.80 -0.29
C ARG A 32 -0.40 -6.19 0.34
N TRP A 33 0.73 -6.88 0.53
CA TRP A 33 0.86 -8.13 1.26
C TRP A 33 0.30 -8.08 2.70
N LEU A 34 0.54 -7.00 3.44
CA LEU A 34 0.13 -6.89 4.85
C LEU A 34 -1.39 -6.86 4.98
N VAL A 35 -2.07 -6.12 4.09
CA VAL A 35 -3.54 -6.08 4.06
C VAL A 35 -4.12 -7.45 3.74
N VAL A 36 -3.50 -8.19 2.81
CA VAL A 36 -3.92 -9.56 2.45
C VAL A 36 -3.76 -10.53 3.63
N VAL A 37 -2.63 -10.49 4.34
CA VAL A 37 -2.38 -11.33 5.52
C VAL A 37 -3.34 -11.00 6.66
N VAL A 38 -3.54 -9.73 6.97
CA VAL A 38 -4.46 -9.31 8.04
C VAL A 38 -5.90 -9.69 7.69
N SER A 39 -6.30 -9.53 6.42
CA SER A 39 -7.65 -9.90 5.96
C SER A 39 -7.88 -11.40 6.00
N THR A 40 -6.91 -12.22 5.61
CA THR A 40 -7.04 -13.69 5.66
C THR A 40 -7.12 -14.20 7.09
N ILE A 41 -6.32 -13.67 8.02
CA ILE A 41 -6.39 -14.05 9.44
C ILE A 41 -7.73 -13.62 10.03
N SER A 42 -8.19 -12.39 9.76
CA SER A 42 -9.48 -11.88 10.23
C SER A 42 -10.65 -12.73 9.71
N ALA A 43 -10.66 -13.05 8.41
CA ALA A 43 -11.68 -13.88 7.79
C ALA A 43 -11.71 -15.29 8.38
N PHE A 44 -10.54 -15.89 8.66
CA PHE A 44 -10.44 -17.21 9.27
C PHE A 44 -11.02 -17.22 10.70
N LEU A 45 -10.68 -16.23 11.52
CA LEU A 45 -11.21 -16.10 12.88
C LEU A 45 -12.73 -15.84 12.88
N LEU A 46 -13.21 -14.98 11.97
CA LEU A 46 -14.65 -14.74 11.81
C LEU A 46 -15.40 -15.98 11.34
N ALA A 47 -14.82 -16.77 10.43
CA ALA A 47 -15.43 -18.01 9.97
C ALA A 47 -15.63 -19.01 11.13
N LEU A 48 -14.63 -19.17 12.00
CA LEU A 48 -14.75 -20.00 13.20
C LEU A 48 -15.87 -19.50 14.13
N LEU A 49 -15.93 -18.19 14.36
CA LEU A 49 -16.97 -17.59 15.21
C LEU A 49 -18.38 -17.79 14.61
N LEU A 50 -18.53 -17.62 13.30
CA LEU A 50 -19.80 -17.84 12.60
C LEU A 50 -20.28 -19.29 12.70
N ILE A 51 -19.38 -20.27 12.62
CA ILE A 51 -19.74 -21.69 12.78
C ILE A 51 -20.36 -21.92 14.17
N VAL A 52 -19.69 -21.45 15.22
CA VAL A 52 -20.17 -21.57 16.60
C VAL A 52 -21.52 -20.87 16.78
N VAL A 53 -21.67 -19.66 16.25
CA VAL A 53 -22.93 -18.91 16.34
C VAL A 53 -24.06 -19.64 15.63
N GLN A 54 -23.84 -20.14 14.42
CA GLN A 54 -24.85 -20.89 13.67
C GLN A 54 -25.28 -22.16 14.41
N GLU A 55 -24.33 -22.88 15.00
CA GLU A 55 -24.63 -24.08 15.77
C GLU A 55 -25.44 -23.78 17.04
N ASN A 56 -25.11 -22.69 17.74
CA ASN A 56 -25.88 -22.22 18.89
C ASN A 56 -27.30 -21.81 18.51
N ILE A 57 -27.49 -21.06 17.41
CA ILE A 57 -28.82 -20.66 16.93
C ILE A 57 -29.65 -21.90 16.56
N LYS A 58 -29.08 -22.85 15.79
CA LYS A 58 -29.75 -24.10 15.44
C LYS A 58 -30.17 -24.89 16.69
N LYS A 59 -29.30 -24.99 17.69
CA LYS A 59 -29.59 -25.67 18.96
C LYS A 59 -30.71 -24.99 19.74
N ILE A 60 -30.83 -23.66 19.68
CA ILE A 60 -31.91 -22.92 20.34
C ILE A 60 -33.24 -23.17 19.61
N THR A 61 -33.26 -23.09 18.29
CA THR A 61 -34.46 -23.36 17.50
C THR A 61 -34.94 -24.81 17.64
N ASP A 62 -34.04 -25.80 17.60
CA ASP A 62 -34.39 -27.22 17.77
C ASP A 62 -34.98 -27.52 19.16
N ARG A 63 -34.47 -26.84 20.20
CA ARG A 63 -35.01 -26.94 21.57
C ARG A 63 -36.38 -26.29 21.73
N HIS A 64 -36.71 -25.30 20.91
CA HIS A 64 -38.02 -24.66 20.95
C HIS A 64 -39.07 -25.37 20.07
N ALA A 65 -38.61 -26.19 19.12
CA ALA A 65 -39.47 -27.00 18.25
C ALA A 65 -39.90 -28.36 18.87
N ARG A 66 -39.47 -28.66 20.10
CA ARG A 66 -39.88 -29.83 20.88
C ARG A 66 -40.77 -29.47 22.05
#